data_AF-A0A2T3W546-F1
#
_entry.id   AF-A0A2T3W546-F1
#
_cell.length_a   1.000
_cell.length_b   1.000
_cell.length_c   1.000
_cell.angle_alpha   90.00
_cell.angle_beta   90.00
_cell.angle_gamma   90.00
#
_symmetry.space_group_name_H-M   'P 1'
#
loop_
_entity.id
_entity.type
_entity.pdbx_description
1 polymer ?
#
loop_
_entity_poly.entity_id
_entity_poly.type
_entity_poly.pdbx_seq_one_letter_code
_entity_poly.pdbx_strand_id
1 'polypeptide(L)'
;MNVLTGLGAVALAGGIALAATPYSQVDITIKTEMSDGQLSTSPSASPVLGIQNPKVRGGVAYVGMARQMGEYSAVLGTKLPVNLHLNLSQGSLRGQLTGLTLRGLDLATNQTDVNLKLPAGSYGGTLRTQQGEVQLQVPAGTGVQLILQKFSMGSLTINGAVVVDTLQASGTYATPNFESARTKIRLTVISQQTDLIVKNQ
;
A
#
# COMPACT_ATOMS: atom_id res chain seq x y z
N MET A 1 61.08 21.26 44.00
CA MET A 1 59.78 21.95 44.18
C MET A 1 58.93 21.69 42.94
N ASN A 2 57.77 21.09 43.19
CA ASN A 2 56.54 20.86 42.40
C ASN A 2 56.44 21.29 40.92
N VAL A 3 56.14 20.35 40.00
CA VAL A 3 54.82 19.91 39.44
C VAL A 3 54.20 21.02 38.55
N LEU A 4 53.95 20.87 37.24
CA LEU A 4 52.89 20.07 36.62
C LEU A 4 53.07 19.88 35.10
N THR A 5 52.83 18.64 34.66
CA THR A 5 52.54 18.14 33.31
C THR A 5 51.25 18.73 32.72
N GLY A 6 51.30 19.20 31.48
CA GLY A 6 50.13 19.55 30.67
C GLY A 6 49.91 18.57 29.52
N LEU A 7 49.09 17.55 29.76
CA LEU A 7 48.50 16.68 28.73
C LEU A 7 47.33 17.42 28.07
N GLY A 8 47.52 17.87 26.83
CA GLY A 8 46.44 18.39 25.99
C GLY A 8 45.77 17.25 25.23
N ALA A 9 44.59 16.85 25.70
CA ALA A 9 43.80 15.75 25.15
C ALA A 9 43.31 16.02 23.72
N VAL A 10 43.51 15.04 22.85
CA VAL A 10 42.85 14.91 21.55
C VAL A 10 41.38 14.59 21.81
N ALA A 11 40.48 15.56 21.59
CA ALA A 11 39.04 15.31 21.61
C ALA A 11 38.61 14.78 20.22
N LEU A 12 38.35 13.48 20.21
CA LEU A 12 37.84 12.66 19.12
C LEU A 12 36.54 13.22 18.54
N ALA A 13 36.41 13.02 17.23
CA ALA A 13 35.23 13.23 16.40
C ALA A 13 33.92 12.86 17.13
N GLY A 14 33.11 13.88 17.40
CA GLY A 14 31.70 13.71 17.73
C GLY A 14 30.96 13.25 16.49
N GLY A 15 30.83 11.93 16.34
CA GLY A 15 29.96 11.32 15.33
C GLY A 15 28.56 11.93 15.44
N ILE A 16 28.07 12.43 14.31
CA ILE A 16 26.66 12.72 14.08
C ILE A 16 25.90 11.43 14.37
N ALA A 17 25.33 11.33 15.56
CA ALA A 17 24.35 10.32 15.88
C ALA A 17 23.15 10.59 14.96
N LEU A 18 23.06 9.85 13.86
CA LEU A 18 21.85 9.70 13.09
C LEU A 18 20.79 9.21 14.07
N ALA A 19 19.89 10.11 14.49
CA ALA A 19 18.78 9.77 15.36
C ALA A 19 18.07 8.56 14.75
N ALA A 20 18.15 7.42 15.46
CA ALA A 20 17.47 6.20 15.05
C ALA A 20 15.99 6.54 14.87
N THR A 21 15.48 6.36 13.64
CA THR A 21 14.05 6.52 13.38
C THR A 21 13.31 5.61 14.38
N PRO A 22 12.45 6.15 15.26
CA PRO A 22 11.85 5.39 16.37
C PRO A 22 10.80 4.37 15.91
N TYR A 23 10.72 4.11 14.61
CA TYR A 23 9.74 3.27 13.96
C TYR A 23 10.41 2.42 12.88
N SER A 24 9.94 1.17 12.79
CA SER A 24 10.41 0.15 11.84
C SER A 24 9.39 -0.15 10.74
N GLN A 25 8.21 0.47 10.82
CA GLN A 25 7.11 0.33 9.88
C GLN A 25 6.32 1.64 9.80
N VAL A 26 5.63 1.85 8.68
CA VAL A 26 4.71 2.96 8.50
C VAL A 26 3.30 2.44 8.19
N ASP A 27 2.32 3.09 8.79
CA ASP A 27 0.90 2.94 8.50
C ASP A 27 0.44 4.23 7.81
N ILE A 28 0.02 4.10 6.55
CA ILE A 28 -0.31 5.23 5.69
C ILE A 28 -1.81 5.18 5.40
N THR A 29 -2.54 6.20 5.83
CA THR A 29 -3.96 6.38 5.52
C THR A 29 -4.16 7.52 4.54
N ILE A 30 -4.78 7.24 3.40
CA ILE A 30 -5.15 8.22 2.39
C ILE A 30 -6.67 8.26 2.31
N LYS A 31 -7.26 9.40 2.66
CA LYS A 31 -8.71 9.61 2.60
C LYS A 31 -9.05 10.68 1.56
N THR A 32 -9.94 10.36 0.63
CA THR A 32 -10.42 11.31 -0.38
C THR A 32 -11.92 11.28 -0.55
N GLU A 33 -12.50 12.44 -0.87
CA GLU A 33 -13.93 12.58 -1.12
C GLU A 33 -14.23 12.70 -2.62
N MET A 34 -13.83 13.78 -3.29
CA MET A 34 -14.01 13.96 -4.75
C MET A 34 -12.66 14.27 -5.39
N SER A 35 -11.87 13.25 -5.72
CA SER A 35 -10.46 13.47 -6.07
C SER A 35 -9.91 12.47 -7.06
N ASP A 36 -9.07 12.98 -7.96
CA ASP A 36 -8.24 12.17 -8.85
C ASP A 36 -6.81 12.09 -8.32
N GLY A 37 -6.33 10.86 -8.19
CA GLY A 37 -5.16 10.56 -7.39
C GLY A 37 -4.06 9.85 -8.13
N GLN A 38 -2.83 10.23 -7.83
CA GLN A 38 -1.65 9.45 -8.20
C GLN A 38 -0.85 9.02 -6.97
N LEU A 39 -0.51 7.73 -6.90
CA LEU A 39 0.47 7.20 -5.95
C LEU A 39 1.70 6.77 -6.72
N SER A 40 2.87 7.19 -6.23
CA SER A 40 4.15 6.74 -6.74
C SER A 40 5.05 6.33 -5.58
N THR A 41 6.12 5.60 -5.88
CA THR A 41 7.12 5.21 -4.91
C THR A 41 8.46 5.87 -5.23
N SER A 42 9.23 6.18 -4.19
CA SER A 42 10.60 6.65 -4.39
C SER A 42 11.51 6.24 -3.23
N PRO A 43 12.75 5.81 -3.51
CA PRO A 43 13.76 5.58 -2.48
C PRO A 43 14.27 6.88 -1.83
N SER A 44 14.09 8.03 -2.49
CA SER A 44 14.44 9.34 -1.92
C SER A 44 13.29 9.97 -1.13
N ALA A 45 12.06 9.49 -1.29
CA ALA A 45 10.92 9.99 -0.55
C ALA A 45 10.99 9.63 0.93
N SER A 46 10.44 10.53 1.76
CA SER A 46 10.27 10.27 3.18
C SER A 46 9.29 9.13 3.38
N PRO A 47 9.61 8.13 4.23
CA PRO A 47 8.69 7.04 4.53
C PRO A 47 7.44 7.53 5.26
N VAL A 48 7.49 8.71 5.88
CA VAL A 48 6.41 9.32 6.68
C VAL A 48 5.74 10.51 5.98
N LEU A 49 5.75 10.52 4.64
CA LEU A 49 5.12 11.57 3.82
C LEU A 49 5.60 13.00 4.15
N GLY A 50 6.84 13.14 4.62
CA GLY A 50 7.41 14.44 5.00
C GLY A 50 6.97 14.97 6.37
N ILE A 51 6.20 14.21 7.14
CA ILE A 51 5.78 14.59 8.49
C ILE A 51 6.99 14.53 9.43
N GLN A 52 7.30 15.66 10.08
CA GLN A 52 8.49 15.77 10.96
C GLN A 52 8.35 14.94 12.24
N ASN A 53 7.16 14.93 12.86
CA ASN A 53 6.88 14.18 14.09
C ASN A 53 5.62 13.31 13.93
N PRO A 54 5.72 12.17 13.23
CA PRO A 54 4.59 11.26 13.07
C PRO A 54 4.21 10.66 14.43
N LYS A 55 2.92 10.36 14.63
CA LYS A 55 2.47 9.65 15.82
C LYS A 55 3.00 8.22 15.75
N VAL A 56 3.81 7.81 16.74
CA VAL A 56 4.37 6.45 16.79
C VAL A 56 3.70 5.65 17.90
N ARG A 57 3.27 4.42 17.60
CA ARG A 57 2.83 3.43 18.61
C ARG A 57 3.38 2.07 18.25
N GLY A 58 4.00 1.38 19.21
CA GLY A 58 4.52 0.02 19.02
C GLY A 58 5.54 -0.10 17.87
N GLY A 59 6.33 0.95 17.60
CA GLY A 59 7.29 0.96 16.48
C GLY A 59 6.69 1.19 15.09
N VAL A 60 5.40 1.55 15.00
CA VAL A 60 4.72 1.92 13.76
C VAL A 60 4.47 3.43 13.75
N ALA A 61 4.91 4.11 12.69
CA ALA A 61 4.57 5.51 12.46
C ALA A 61 3.25 5.61 11.71
N TYR A 62 2.29 6.36 12.25
CA TYR A 62 0.99 6.61 11.65
C TYR A 62 1.02 7.95 10.93
N VAL A 63 0.79 7.90 9.63
CA VAL A 63 0.74 9.07 8.76
C VAL A 63 -0.47 8.99 7.86
N GLY A 64 -0.94 10.15 7.43
CA GLY A 64 -2.03 10.17 6.48
C GLY A 64 -2.24 11.52 5.85
N MET A 65 -3.00 11.49 4.77
CA MET A 65 -3.48 12.68 4.10
C MET A 65 -4.98 12.57 3.89
N ALA A 66 -5.65 13.72 3.98
CA ALA A 66 -7.07 13.83 3.67
C ALA A 66 -7.25 14.92 2.60
N ARG A 67 -8.04 14.61 1.57
CA ARG A 67 -8.37 15.55 0.50
C ARG A 67 -9.87 15.54 0.24
N GLN A 68 -10.52 16.70 0.34
CA GLN A 68 -11.94 16.81 0.07
C GLN A 68 -12.22 16.93 -1.43
N MET A 69 -11.44 17.74 -2.15
CA MET A 69 -11.66 17.97 -3.58
C MET A 69 -10.37 18.21 -4.36
N GLY A 70 -10.37 17.78 -5.62
CA GLY A 70 -9.33 18.07 -6.61
C GLY A 70 -8.23 17.00 -6.68
N GLU A 71 -7.19 17.28 -7.45
CA GLU A 71 -6.11 16.34 -7.68
C GLU A 71 -5.21 16.16 -6.45
N TYR A 72 -4.65 14.97 -6.30
CA TYR A 72 -3.60 14.70 -5.33
C TYR A 72 -2.50 13.80 -5.90
N SER A 73 -1.29 14.01 -5.41
CA SER A 73 -0.16 13.13 -5.67
C SER A 73 0.54 12.83 -4.36
N ALA A 74 0.75 11.54 -4.07
CA ALA A 74 1.55 11.10 -2.94
C ALA A 74 2.71 10.22 -3.40
N VAL A 75 3.90 10.52 -2.88
CA VAL A 75 5.11 9.74 -3.11
C VAL A 75 5.43 8.98 -1.82
N LEU A 76 5.36 7.66 -1.88
CA LEU A 76 5.60 6.76 -0.76
C LEU A 76 7.08 6.38 -0.71
N GLY A 77 7.69 6.50 0.48
CA GLY A 77 9.07 6.07 0.69
C GLY A 77 9.20 4.55 0.72
N THR A 78 10.21 4.00 0.05
CA THR A 78 10.42 2.53 -0.04
C THR A 78 11.30 1.93 1.06
N LYS A 79 11.83 2.77 1.95
CA LYS A 79 12.83 2.37 2.97
C LYS A 79 12.25 1.52 4.10
N LEU A 80 10.96 1.63 4.37
CA LEU A 80 10.29 0.94 5.45
C LEU A 80 9.10 0.13 4.93
N PRO A 81 8.76 -0.99 5.58
CA PRO A 81 7.52 -1.69 5.32
C PRO A 81 6.30 -0.78 5.56
N VAL A 82 5.28 -0.92 4.69
CA VAL A 82 4.09 -0.07 4.70
C VAL A 82 2.81 -0.90 4.80
N ASN A 83 1.92 -0.48 5.71
CA ASN A 83 0.49 -0.79 5.63
C ASN A 83 -0.20 0.39 4.94
N LEU A 84 -0.94 0.11 3.88
CA LEU A 84 -1.60 1.14 3.09
C LEU A 84 -3.12 1.02 3.23
N HIS A 85 -3.74 2.08 3.71
CA HIS A 85 -5.18 2.22 3.83
C HIS A 85 -5.65 3.33 2.88
N LEU A 86 -6.45 2.96 1.89
CA LEU A 86 -7.00 3.86 0.88
C LEU A 86 -8.52 3.95 1.09
N ASN A 87 -9.03 5.14 1.35
CA ASN A 87 -10.46 5.39 1.51
C ASN A 87 -10.87 6.48 0.52
N LEU A 88 -11.49 6.08 -0.58
CA LEU A 88 -11.78 6.94 -1.72
C LEU A 88 -13.30 6.98 -1.94
N SER A 89 -13.91 8.15 -1.84
CA SER A 89 -15.37 8.23 -1.98
C SER A 89 -15.78 8.37 -3.45
N GLN A 90 -15.12 9.24 -4.20
CA GLN A 90 -15.42 9.54 -5.59
C GLN A 90 -14.16 9.99 -6.35
N GLY A 91 -14.05 9.60 -7.63
CA GLY A 91 -12.97 10.00 -8.54
C GLY A 91 -12.21 8.80 -9.08
N SER A 92 -10.89 8.95 -9.24
CA SER A 92 -10.02 7.88 -9.71
C SER A 92 -8.70 7.81 -8.96
N LEU A 93 -8.09 6.62 -8.92
CA LEU A 93 -6.75 6.45 -8.37
C LEU A 93 -5.88 5.64 -9.33
N ARG A 94 -4.70 6.17 -9.63
CA ARG A 94 -3.62 5.46 -10.31
C ARG A 94 -2.44 5.31 -9.38
N GLY A 95 -2.05 4.09 -9.05
CA GLY A 95 -0.94 3.84 -8.14
C GLY A 95 0.15 2.97 -8.75
N GLN A 96 1.38 3.44 -8.70
CA GLN A 96 2.58 2.65 -8.95
C GLN A 96 3.26 2.35 -7.61
N LEU A 97 3.02 1.15 -7.08
CA LEU A 97 3.52 0.72 -5.79
C LEU A 97 4.73 -0.22 -5.92
N THR A 98 5.29 -0.40 -7.12
CA THR A 98 6.49 -1.21 -7.34
C THR A 98 7.66 -0.74 -6.47
N GLY A 99 8.40 -1.68 -5.89
CA GLY A 99 9.54 -1.40 -5.01
C GLY A 99 9.16 -1.04 -3.57
N LEU A 100 7.86 -0.93 -3.25
CA LEU A 100 7.41 -0.76 -1.88
C LEU A 100 7.35 -2.11 -1.16
N THR A 101 7.83 -2.17 0.08
CA THR A 101 7.62 -3.36 0.93
C THR A 101 6.24 -3.27 1.57
N LEU A 102 5.19 -3.73 0.87
CA LEU A 102 3.84 -3.76 1.44
C LEU A 102 3.66 -4.92 2.42
N ARG A 103 3.04 -4.62 3.56
CA ARG A 103 2.59 -5.60 4.57
C ARG A 103 1.09 -5.79 4.58
N GLY A 104 0.34 -4.76 4.18
CA GLY A 104 -1.11 -4.77 4.11
C GLY A 104 -1.63 -3.76 3.10
N LEU A 105 -2.74 -4.09 2.45
CA LEU A 105 -3.47 -3.20 1.55
C LEU A 105 -4.96 -3.26 1.88
N ASP A 106 -5.50 -2.18 2.44
CA ASP A 106 -6.94 -2.01 2.56
C ASP A 106 -7.39 -0.91 1.61
N LEU A 107 -8.33 -1.25 0.73
CA LEU A 107 -8.97 -0.33 -0.19
C LEU A 107 -10.46 -0.28 0.12
N ALA A 108 -10.97 0.91 0.39
CA ALA A 108 -12.38 1.20 0.52
C ALA A 108 -12.74 2.23 -0.55
N THR A 109 -13.63 1.86 -1.47
CA THR A 109 -14.15 2.74 -2.53
C THR A 109 -15.66 2.80 -2.49
N ASN A 110 -16.23 3.97 -2.80
CA ASN A 110 -17.67 4.12 -3.02
C ASN A 110 -17.98 4.22 -4.52
N GLN A 111 -17.57 5.29 -5.21
CA GLN A 111 -17.77 5.48 -6.65
C GLN A 111 -16.44 5.83 -7.30
N THR A 112 -15.54 4.86 -7.44
CA THR A 112 -14.13 5.16 -7.80
C THR A 112 -13.54 4.09 -8.67
N ASP A 113 -12.82 4.55 -9.70
CA ASP A 113 -12.00 3.68 -10.55
C ASP A 113 -10.56 3.63 -10.01
N VAL A 114 -10.05 2.43 -9.80
CA VAL A 114 -8.75 2.20 -9.16
C VAL A 114 -7.88 1.35 -10.06
N ASN A 115 -6.71 1.86 -10.42
CA ASN A 115 -5.68 1.12 -11.14
C ASN A 115 -4.39 1.09 -10.32
N LEU A 116 -4.05 -0.07 -9.77
CA LEU A 116 -2.88 -0.25 -8.92
C LEU A 116 -1.92 -1.27 -9.52
N LYS A 117 -0.67 -0.84 -9.71
CA LYS A 117 0.48 -1.73 -9.90
C LYS A 117 1.05 -2.08 -8.54
N LEU A 118 0.88 -3.33 -8.15
CA LEU A 118 1.25 -3.86 -6.85
C LEU A 118 2.73 -4.28 -6.83
N PRO A 119 3.43 -4.18 -5.67
CA PRO A 119 4.76 -4.73 -5.52
C PRO A 119 4.74 -6.25 -5.38
N ALA A 120 5.87 -6.88 -5.66
CA ALA A 120 6.06 -8.29 -5.35
C ALA A 120 6.19 -8.44 -3.84
N GLY A 121 5.41 -9.35 -3.26
CA GLY A 121 5.44 -9.58 -1.82
C GLY A 121 4.35 -10.54 -1.37
N SER A 122 4.46 -10.97 -0.12
CA SER A 122 3.41 -11.74 0.54
C SER A 122 2.69 -10.85 1.55
N TYR A 123 1.45 -10.49 1.25
CA TYR A 123 0.66 -9.62 2.11
C TYR A 123 -0.84 -9.89 1.96
N GLY A 124 -1.59 -9.44 2.96
CA GLY A 124 -3.04 -9.55 3.05
C GLY A 124 -3.73 -8.21 2.84
N GLY A 125 -5.04 -8.24 2.66
CA GLY A 125 -5.80 -7.01 2.51
C GLY A 125 -7.30 -7.20 2.37
N THR A 126 -8.01 -6.08 2.39
CA THR A 126 -9.44 -6.02 2.13
C THR A 126 -9.73 -5.03 1.00
N LEU A 127 -10.52 -5.46 0.02
CA LEU A 127 -11.11 -4.60 -1.00
C LEU A 127 -12.60 -4.47 -0.69
N ARG A 128 -13.01 -3.28 -0.26
CA ARG A 128 -14.42 -2.89 -0.08
C ARG A 128 -14.78 -1.92 -1.17
N THR A 129 -15.67 -2.30 -2.07
CA THR A 129 -16.05 -1.46 -3.22
C THR A 129 -17.57 -1.39 -3.30
N GLN A 130 -18.14 -0.20 -3.52
CA GLN A 130 -19.58 -0.09 -3.78
C GLN A 130 -19.85 -0.03 -5.28
N GLN A 131 -19.12 0.82 -6.00
CA GLN A 131 -19.28 1.05 -7.43
C GLN A 131 -17.95 1.48 -8.08
N GLY A 132 -17.68 0.95 -9.29
CA GLY A 132 -16.55 1.37 -10.13
C GLY A 132 -15.78 0.17 -10.73
N GLU A 133 -14.59 0.44 -11.24
CA GLU A 133 -13.65 -0.60 -11.69
C GLU A 133 -12.43 -0.67 -10.77
N VAL A 134 -11.99 -1.87 -10.40
CA VAL A 134 -10.70 -2.08 -9.72
C VAL A 134 -9.81 -2.96 -10.58
N GLN A 135 -8.73 -2.38 -11.09
CA GLN A 135 -7.68 -3.06 -11.82
C GLN A 135 -6.42 -3.21 -10.97
N LEU A 136 -6.04 -4.46 -10.69
CA LEU A 136 -4.81 -4.81 -9.98
C LEU A 136 -3.83 -5.47 -10.94
N GLN A 137 -2.70 -4.81 -11.17
CA GLN A 137 -1.57 -5.33 -11.91
C GLN A 137 -0.56 -5.89 -10.91
N VAL A 138 -0.30 -7.18 -11.00
CA VAL A 138 0.54 -7.91 -10.05
C VAL A 138 1.80 -8.41 -10.77
N PRO A 139 2.99 -8.37 -10.16
CA PRO A 139 4.21 -8.80 -10.83
C PRO A 139 4.20 -10.30 -11.20
N ALA A 140 4.96 -10.65 -12.23
CA ALA A 140 5.22 -12.02 -12.65
C ALA A 140 5.63 -12.90 -11.45
N GLY A 141 5.13 -14.13 -11.42
CA GLY A 141 5.50 -15.11 -10.39
C GLY A 141 4.87 -14.87 -9.01
N THR A 142 4.10 -13.80 -8.81
CA THR A 142 3.30 -13.61 -7.61
C THR A 142 1.92 -14.28 -7.78
N GLY A 143 1.53 -15.07 -6.78
CA GLY A 143 0.22 -15.69 -6.71
C GLY A 143 -0.79 -14.73 -6.10
N VAL A 144 -1.99 -14.65 -6.67
CA VAL A 144 -3.09 -13.86 -6.08
C VAL A 144 -4.25 -14.78 -5.73
N GLN A 145 -4.80 -14.60 -4.54
CA GLN A 145 -6.03 -15.23 -4.08
C GLN A 145 -7.02 -14.16 -3.64
N LEU A 146 -8.24 -14.26 -4.15
CA LEU A 146 -9.38 -13.40 -3.91
C LEU A 146 -10.45 -14.21 -3.18
N ILE A 147 -10.79 -13.78 -1.98
CA ILE A 147 -11.84 -14.39 -1.17
C ILE A 147 -13.06 -13.48 -1.28
N LEU A 148 -14.00 -13.84 -2.15
CA LEU A 148 -15.26 -13.12 -2.33
C LEU A 148 -16.19 -13.45 -1.16
N GLN A 149 -16.36 -12.52 -0.23
CA GLN A 149 -17.31 -12.67 0.89
C GLN A 149 -18.71 -12.22 0.51
N LYS A 150 -18.79 -11.07 -0.16
CA LYS A 150 -20.01 -10.53 -0.74
C LYS A 150 -19.60 -9.89 -2.05
N PHE A 151 -20.05 -10.42 -3.17
CA PHE A 151 -19.80 -9.83 -4.48
C PHE A 151 -21.13 -9.78 -5.19
N SER A 152 -21.68 -8.59 -5.36
CA SER A 152 -22.91 -8.37 -6.11
C SER A 152 -22.58 -7.66 -7.43
N MET A 153 -23.38 -7.92 -8.46
CA MET A 153 -23.40 -7.25 -9.75
C MET A 153 -22.03 -6.81 -10.30
N GLY A 154 -21.34 -7.69 -11.00
CA GLY A 154 -20.11 -7.33 -11.70
C GLY A 154 -19.39 -8.55 -12.22
N SER A 155 -18.20 -8.32 -12.76
CA SER A 155 -17.32 -9.38 -13.25
C SER A 155 -16.03 -9.46 -12.44
N LEU A 156 -15.53 -10.68 -12.25
CA LEU A 156 -14.15 -10.92 -11.83
C LEU A 156 -13.39 -11.51 -13.00
N THR A 157 -12.38 -10.78 -13.46
CA THR A 157 -11.46 -11.24 -14.50
C THR A 157 -10.09 -11.51 -13.89
N ILE A 158 -9.55 -12.71 -14.10
CA ILE A 158 -8.19 -13.08 -13.69
C ILE A 158 -7.40 -13.45 -14.94
N ASN A 159 -6.30 -12.74 -15.19
CA ASN A 159 -5.41 -12.97 -16.34
C ASN A 159 -6.15 -13.00 -17.69
N GLY A 160 -7.17 -12.15 -17.83
CA GLY A 160 -7.98 -12.03 -19.06
C GLY A 160 -9.12 -13.05 -19.17
N ALA A 161 -9.22 -14.02 -18.27
CA ALA A 161 -10.34 -14.95 -18.20
C ALA A 161 -11.37 -14.46 -17.17
N VAL A 162 -12.63 -14.35 -17.60
CA VAL A 162 -13.75 -14.05 -16.71
C VAL A 162 -14.03 -15.31 -15.88
N VAL A 163 -13.81 -15.23 -14.56
CA VAL A 163 -14.01 -16.35 -13.63
C VAL A 163 -15.31 -16.21 -12.83
N VAL A 164 -15.84 -14.99 -12.73
CA VAL A 164 -17.16 -14.69 -12.19
C VAL A 164 -17.82 -13.68 -13.11
N ASP A 165 -19.06 -13.96 -13.49
CA ASP A 165 -19.95 -13.05 -14.22
C ASP A 165 -21.38 -13.33 -13.77
N THR A 166 -21.71 -12.88 -12.56
CA THR A 166 -23.00 -13.18 -11.94
C THR A 166 -23.51 -11.99 -11.14
N LEU A 167 -24.82 -11.99 -10.89
CA LEU A 167 -25.45 -10.99 -10.03
C LEU A 167 -25.01 -11.13 -8.56
N GLN A 168 -24.63 -12.34 -8.14
CA GLN A 168 -24.10 -12.62 -6.80
C GLN A 168 -23.07 -13.74 -6.86
N ALA A 169 -21.95 -13.56 -6.19
CA ALA A 169 -20.91 -14.56 -6.05
C ALA A 169 -20.27 -14.53 -4.66
N SER A 170 -19.84 -15.71 -4.24
CA SER A 170 -18.97 -15.89 -3.07
C SER A 170 -18.04 -17.07 -3.35
N GLY A 171 -16.97 -17.17 -2.57
CA GLY A 171 -15.99 -18.25 -2.69
C GLY A 171 -14.56 -17.73 -2.83
N THR A 172 -13.65 -18.64 -3.14
CA THR A 172 -12.22 -18.33 -3.26
C THR A 172 -11.76 -18.57 -4.68
N TYR A 173 -11.17 -17.55 -5.29
CA TYR A 173 -10.65 -17.57 -6.65
C TYR A 173 -9.17 -17.23 -6.58
N ALA A 174 -8.35 -17.92 -7.37
CA ALA A 174 -6.91 -17.70 -7.34
C ALA A 174 -6.31 -17.76 -8.74
N THR A 175 -5.16 -17.12 -8.90
CA THR A 175 -4.37 -17.26 -10.12
C THR A 175 -3.86 -18.69 -10.26
N PRO A 176 -3.67 -19.23 -11.48
CA PRO A 176 -3.23 -20.60 -11.68
C PRO A 176 -1.90 -20.94 -11.00
N ASN A 177 -1.01 -19.96 -10.86
CA ASN A 177 0.28 -20.08 -10.20
C ASN A 177 0.24 -19.89 -8.67
N PHE A 178 -0.94 -19.71 -8.04
CA PHE A 178 -1.00 -19.31 -6.64
C PHE A 178 -0.30 -20.27 -5.69
N GLU A 179 -0.45 -21.58 -5.89
CA GLU A 179 0.16 -22.55 -4.98
C GLU A 179 1.68 -22.65 -5.13
N SER A 180 2.18 -22.55 -6.36
CA SER A 180 3.61 -22.63 -6.68
C SER A 180 4.36 -21.30 -6.54
N ALA A 181 3.64 -20.18 -6.41
CA ALA A 181 4.23 -18.87 -6.26
C ALA A 181 4.98 -18.72 -4.92
N ARG A 182 6.18 -18.13 -4.99
CA ARG A 182 6.99 -17.81 -3.80
C ARG A 182 6.36 -16.68 -2.98
N THR A 183 5.76 -15.72 -3.65
CA THR A 183 5.07 -14.57 -3.06
C THR A 183 3.56 -14.72 -3.27
N LYS A 184 2.78 -14.49 -2.22
CA LYS A 184 1.32 -14.72 -2.23
C LYS A 184 0.56 -13.52 -1.69
N ILE A 185 -0.32 -12.95 -2.52
CA ILE A 185 -1.23 -11.87 -2.14
C ILE A 185 -2.59 -12.48 -1.85
N ARG A 186 -3.16 -12.17 -0.68
CA ARG A 186 -4.51 -12.62 -0.29
C ARG A 186 -5.41 -11.42 -0.05
N LEU A 187 -6.48 -11.27 -0.80
CA LEU A 187 -7.40 -10.16 -0.66
C LEU A 187 -8.80 -10.67 -0.38
N THR A 188 -9.40 -10.14 0.67
CA THR A 188 -10.83 -10.33 0.94
C THR A 188 -11.61 -9.28 0.16
N VAL A 189 -12.60 -9.70 -0.63
CA VAL A 189 -13.38 -8.80 -1.48
C VAL A 189 -14.82 -8.72 -0.98
N ILE A 190 -15.27 -7.49 -0.79
CA ILE A 190 -16.63 -7.10 -0.46
C ILE A 190 -17.04 -6.05 -1.49
N SER A 191 -17.84 -6.44 -2.47
CA SER A 191 -18.25 -5.63 -3.61
C SER A 191 -19.77 -5.60 -3.76
N GLN A 192 -20.33 -4.46 -4.18
CA GLN A 192 -21.76 -4.33 -4.52
C GLN A 192 -22.04 -4.19 -6.01
N GLN A 193 -21.27 -3.37 -6.73
CA GLN A 193 -21.41 -3.18 -8.18
C GLN A 193 -20.06 -2.82 -8.81
N THR A 194 -19.16 -3.78 -8.92
CA THR A 194 -17.77 -3.49 -9.31
C THR A 194 -17.22 -4.54 -10.26
N ASP A 195 -16.52 -4.08 -11.29
CA ASP A 195 -15.68 -4.95 -12.10
C ASP A 195 -14.28 -5.03 -11.48
N LEU A 196 -13.88 -6.26 -11.11
CA LEU A 196 -12.56 -6.53 -10.53
C LEU A 196 -11.70 -7.25 -11.56
N ILE A 197 -10.57 -6.65 -11.91
CA ILE A 197 -9.66 -7.16 -12.92
C ILE A 197 -8.29 -7.37 -12.27
N VAL A 198 -7.81 -8.61 -12.26
CA VAL A 198 -6.47 -8.96 -11.81
C VAL A 198 -5.64 -9.45 -12.99
N LYS A 199 -4.48 -8.84 -13.20
CA LYS A 199 -3.53 -9.20 -14.26
C LYS A 199 -2.14 -9.42 -13.70
N ASN A 200 -1.61 -10.63 -13.88
CA ASN A 200 -0.17 -10.87 -13.74
C ASN A 200 0.56 -10.25 -14.94
N GLN A 201 1.56 -9.42 -14.65
CA GLN A 201 2.52 -8.91 -15.64
C GLN A 201 3.61 -9.93 -15.92
#